data_AF-A0A0K0DE45-F1
#
_entry.id   AF-A0A0K0DE45-F1
#
_cell.length_a   1.000
_cell.length_b   1.000
_cell.length_c   1.000
_cell.angle_alpha   90.00
_cell.angle_beta   90.00
_cell.angle_gamma   90.00
#
_symmetry.space_group_name_H-M   'P 1'
#
loop_
_entity.id
_entity.type
_entity.pdbx_description
1 polymer ?
#
loop_
_entity_poly.entity_id
_entity_poly.type
_entity_poly.pdbx_seq_one_letter_code
_entity_poly.pdbx_strand_id
1 'polypeptide(L)'
;MFTNETFKVLNHYRTKRYSSNLTEVQKRGMREVRELIRSKNIRLSVSDKGGEFVVIPHQLDVDITKKHLEDASLYRPSSEKEFKSKYRKLNHEWAKTARAAGLKPSVISQLKVDLPTCPVLYLLIKTHKLVSSDDLASTDPSLFKVRPIISCVDGPTDRITWFLTLIFNQLLKHIPAHLTNTQMFLDRLRTAQPNSAHVMESLDVTALYTNVRRIIFDKHFDVF
;
A
#
# COMPACT_ATOMS: atom_id res chain seq x y z
N MET A 1 -23.25 7.90 -30.30
CA MET A 1 -24.09 6.69 -30.11
C MET A 1 -23.91 6.01 -28.75
N PHE A 2 -22.75 6.08 -28.06
CA PHE A 2 -22.51 5.42 -26.76
C PHE A 2 -23.20 6.03 -25.52
N THR A 3 -23.62 7.29 -25.58
CA THR A 3 -24.18 8.00 -24.43
C THR A 3 -25.56 7.46 -24.04
N ASN A 4 -26.40 7.11 -25.03
CA ASN A 4 -27.80 6.76 -24.77
C ASN A 4 -27.98 5.43 -24.03
N GLU A 5 -27.17 4.41 -24.36
CA GLU A 5 -27.22 3.12 -23.67
C GLU A 5 -26.66 3.20 -22.24
N THR A 6 -25.60 3.98 -22.03
CA THR A 6 -25.06 4.24 -20.68
C THR A 6 -26.10 4.96 -19.81
N PHE A 7 -26.80 5.95 -20.36
CA PHE A 7 -27.87 6.66 -19.64
C PHE A 7 -29.08 5.77 -19.35
N LYS A 8 -29.47 4.86 -20.27
CA LYS A 8 -30.53 3.88 -20.01
C LYS A 8 -30.15 2.91 -18.89
N VAL A 9 -28.93 2.39 -18.89
CA VAL A 9 -28.42 1.51 -17.84
C VAL A 9 -28.39 2.25 -16.50
N LEU A 10 -27.86 3.47 -16.45
CA LEU A 10 -27.85 4.30 -15.24
C LEU A 10 -29.26 4.58 -14.73
N ASN A 11 -30.20 4.93 -15.61
CA ASN A 11 -31.60 5.17 -15.23
C ASN A 11 -32.29 3.89 -14.73
N HIS A 12 -32.01 2.73 -15.35
CA HIS A 12 -32.51 1.44 -14.91
C HIS A 12 -32.01 1.07 -13.50
N TYR A 13 -30.74 1.34 -13.19
CA TYR A 13 -30.20 1.10 -11.85
C TYR A 13 -30.56 2.18 -10.83
N ARG A 14 -30.86 3.41 -11.27
CA ARG A 14 -31.30 4.52 -10.41
C ARG A 14 -32.71 4.30 -9.85
N THR A 15 -33.58 3.60 -10.58
CA THR A 15 -34.93 3.23 -10.12
C THR A 15 -34.95 1.94 -9.30
N LYS A 16 -33.86 1.16 -9.34
CA LYS A 16 -33.75 -0.11 -8.61
C LYS A 16 -33.49 0.16 -7.12
N ARG A 17 -34.54 0.04 -6.30
CA ARG A 17 -34.39 0.04 -4.84
C ARG A 17 -33.73 -1.26 -4.41
N TYR A 18 -32.46 -1.18 -4.00
CA TYR A 18 -31.79 -2.32 -3.37
C TYR A 18 -32.42 -2.55 -1.99
N SER A 19 -33.09 -3.68 -1.81
CA SER A 19 -33.42 -4.18 -0.49
C SER A 19 -32.11 -4.56 0.20
N SER A 20 -31.88 -4.01 1.39
CA SER A 20 -30.72 -4.40 2.19
C SER A 20 -30.91 -5.83 2.67
N ASN A 21 -29.88 -6.67 2.49
CA ASN A 21 -29.83 -8.03 3.01
C ASN A 21 -29.67 -8.07 4.55
N LEU A 22 -29.59 -6.89 5.20
CA LEU A 22 -29.43 -6.76 6.63
C LEU A 22 -30.78 -6.67 7.33
N THR A 23 -30.92 -7.38 8.45
CA THR A 23 -32.05 -7.20 9.36
C THR A 23 -32.01 -5.81 10.01
N GLU A 24 -33.13 -5.34 10.56
CA GLU A 24 -33.16 -4.05 11.27
C GLU A 24 -32.20 -4.00 12.47
N VAL A 25 -32.00 -5.15 13.15
CA VAL A 25 -31.02 -5.28 14.23
C VAL A 25 -29.60 -5.11 13.70
N GLN A 26 -29.25 -5.78 12.59
CA GLN A 26 -27.92 -5.62 11.97
C GLN A 26 -27.68 -4.19 11.49
N LYS A 27 -28.69 -3.55 10.86
CA LYS A 27 -28.59 -2.14 10.47
C LYS A 27 -28.35 -1.22 11.66
N ARG A 28 -28.99 -1.50 12.80
CA ARG A 28 -28.77 -0.77 14.05
C ARG A 28 -27.36 -0.96 14.57
N GLY A 29 -26.88 -2.20 14.67
CA GLY A 29 -25.51 -2.50 15.09
C GLY A 29 -24.46 -1.82 14.18
N MET A 30 -24.68 -1.80 12.86
CA MET A 30 -23.79 -1.07 11.95
C MET A 30 -23.80 0.45 12.17
N ARG A 31 -24.94 1.04 12.58
CA ARG A 31 -24.99 2.46 12.96
C ARG A 31 -24.23 2.70 14.26
N GLU A 32 -24.38 1.83 15.25
CA GLU A 32 -23.67 1.92 16.54
C GLU A 32 -22.15 1.81 16.35
N VAL A 33 -21.68 0.83 15.58
CA VAL A 33 -20.25 0.69 15.25
C VAL A 33 -19.72 1.93 14.54
N ARG A 34 -20.47 2.47 13.57
CA ARG A 34 -20.08 3.72 12.89
C ARG A 34 -20.01 4.90 13.86
N GLU A 35 -20.93 4.98 14.81
CA GLU A 35 -20.92 6.02 15.82
C GLU A 35 -19.70 5.90 16.73
N LEU A 36 -19.36 4.68 17.19
CA LEU A 36 -18.15 4.43 17.99
C LEU A 36 -16.85 4.78 17.25
N ILE A 37 -16.81 4.57 15.93
CA ILE A 37 -15.68 5.00 15.09
C ILE A 37 -15.65 6.52 14.96
N ARG A 38 -16.81 7.14 14.70
CA ARG A 38 -16.95 8.60 14.52
C ARG A 38 -16.59 9.35 15.80
N SER A 39 -16.98 8.82 16.96
CA SER A 39 -16.65 9.35 18.28
C SER A 39 -15.23 9.05 18.72
N LYS A 40 -14.44 8.33 17.92
CA LYS A 40 -13.07 7.88 18.24
C LYS A 40 -12.99 7.05 19.52
N ASN A 41 -14.00 6.23 19.79
CA ASN A 41 -13.94 5.26 20.88
C ASN A 41 -13.16 4.02 20.43
N ILE A 42 -13.40 3.58 19.20
CA ILE A 42 -12.74 2.41 18.60
C ILE A 42 -12.10 2.76 17.26
N ARG A 43 -11.10 1.97 16.90
CA ARG A 43 -10.54 1.86 15.56
C ARG A 43 -10.93 0.48 15.02
N LEU A 44 -11.61 0.46 13.86
CA LEU A 44 -11.89 -0.76 13.10
C LEU A 44 -10.97 -0.81 11.88
N SER A 45 -10.14 -1.83 11.75
CA SER A 45 -9.22 -2.05 10.64
C SER A 45 -9.17 -3.52 10.22
N VAL A 46 -8.28 -3.84 9.27
CA VAL A 46 -7.96 -5.22 8.86
C VAL A 46 -6.58 -5.59 9.38
N SER A 47 -6.39 -6.87 9.70
CA SER A 47 -5.11 -7.43 10.08
C SER A 47 -4.10 -7.46 8.93
N ASP A 48 -2.83 -7.61 9.28
CA ASP A 48 -1.70 -7.72 8.35
C ASP A 48 -1.78 -8.96 7.43
N LYS A 49 -2.39 -10.05 7.93
CA LYS A 49 -2.53 -11.35 7.27
C LYS A 49 -3.86 -11.99 7.70
N GLY A 50 -4.51 -12.71 6.80
CA GLY A 50 -5.70 -13.51 7.14
C GLY A 50 -7.04 -12.77 7.01
N GLY A 51 -7.03 -11.45 6.77
CA GLY A 51 -8.26 -10.68 6.50
C GLY A 51 -9.18 -10.51 7.70
N GLU A 52 -8.71 -10.86 8.90
CA GLU A 52 -9.43 -10.67 10.15
C GLU A 52 -9.69 -9.18 10.41
N PHE A 53 -10.83 -8.88 11.03
CA PHE A 53 -11.10 -7.53 11.52
C PHE A 53 -10.36 -7.29 12.84
N VAL A 54 -9.80 -6.10 12.97
CA VAL A 54 -9.16 -5.65 14.20
C VAL A 54 -9.98 -4.51 14.78
N VAL A 55 -10.48 -4.69 15.99
CA VAL A 55 -11.21 -3.68 16.76
C VAL A 55 -10.43 -3.40 18.02
N ILE A 56 -9.89 -2.19 18.14
CA ILE A 56 -9.14 -1.76 19.32
C ILE A 56 -9.62 -0.39 19.79
N PRO A 57 -9.40 -0.01 21.06
CA PRO A 57 -9.59 1.37 21.48
C PRO A 57 -8.76 2.32 20.60
N HIS A 58 -9.36 3.43 20.18
CA HIS A 58 -8.65 4.41 19.33
C HIS A 58 -7.36 4.91 20.01
N GLN A 59 -7.37 5.08 21.34
CA GLN A 59 -6.19 5.52 22.08
C GLN A 59 -5.04 4.51 21.98
N LEU A 60 -5.33 3.21 22.02
CA LEU A 60 -4.33 2.16 21.84
C LEU A 60 -3.72 2.21 20.43
N ASP A 61 -4.51 2.45 19.38
CA ASP A 61 -4.03 2.64 18.00
C ASP A 61 -3.04 3.82 17.90
N VAL A 62 -3.36 4.94 18.57
CA VAL A 62 -2.49 6.12 18.65
C VAL A 62 -1.18 5.80 19.36
N ASP A 63 -1.23 5.07 20.47
CA ASP A 63 -0.06 4.77 21.28
C ASP A 63 0.85 3.73 20.59
N ILE A 64 0.28 2.73 19.92
CA ILE A 64 1.02 1.82 19.02
C ILE A 64 1.71 2.62 17.90
N THR A 65 1.01 3.60 17.32
CA THR A 65 1.57 4.44 16.26
C THR A 65 2.72 5.30 16.74
N LYS A 66 2.59 5.95 17.90
CA LYS A 66 3.67 6.72 18.52
C LYS A 66 4.86 5.82 18.82
N LYS A 67 4.63 4.67 19.44
CA LYS A 67 5.68 3.69 19.76
C LYS A 67 6.45 3.25 18.51
N HIS A 68 5.76 3.04 17.40
CA HIS A 68 6.40 2.69 16.13
C HIS A 68 7.27 3.82 15.56
N LEU A 69 6.83 5.08 15.72
CA LEU A 69 7.52 6.27 15.22
C LEU A 69 8.63 6.79 16.15
N GLU A 70 8.82 6.20 17.33
CA GLU A 70 9.87 6.58 18.29
C GLU A 70 11.29 6.29 17.80
N ASP A 71 11.46 5.41 16.80
CA ASP A 71 12.78 5.09 16.26
C ASP A 71 13.37 6.29 15.50
N ALA A 72 14.15 7.10 16.21
CA ALA A 72 14.82 8.28 15.69
C ALA A 72 15.92 7.98 14.66
N SER A 73 16.36 6.72 14.53
CA SER A 73 17.28 6.32 13.47
C SER A 73 16.60 6.22 12.11
N LEU A 74 15.28 5.99 12.10
CA LEU A 74 14.46 5.82 10.90
C LEU A 74 13.54 7.02 10.63
N TYR A 75 12.92 7.58 11.67
CA TYR A 75 11.90 8.60 11.57
C TYR A 75 12.38 9.95 12.09
N ARG A 76 11.88 11.01 11.45
CA ARG A 76 11.99 12.37 11.97
C ARG A 76 10.72 13.16 11.64
N PRO A 77 10.37 14.16 12.46
CA PRO A 77 9.36 15.14 12.09
C PRO A 77 9.73 15.84 10.77
N SER A 78 8.71 16.14 9.97
CA SER A 78 8.82 16.92 8.75
C SER A 78 7.85 18.10 8.81
N SER A 79 8.22 19.20 8.17
CA SER A 79 7.35 20.37 8.03
C SER A 79 6.60 20.38 6.68
N GLU A 80 5.52 21.15 6.61
CA GLU A 80 4.82 21.44 5.36
C GLU A 80 5.75 22.09 4.32
N LYS A 81 6.65 22.98 4.78
CA LYS A 81 7.66 23.63 3.92
C LYS A 81 8.62 22.62 3.29
N GLU A 82 9.11 21.67 4.08
CA GLU A 82 9.96 20.58 3.57
C GLU A 82 9.21 19.70 2.57
N PHE A 83 7.96 19.33 2.87
CA PHE A 83 7.12 18.57 1.94
C PHE A 83 6.93 19.32 0.62
N LYS A 84 6.59 20.61 0.69
CA LYS A 84 6.46 21.50 -0.47
C LYS A 84 7.73 21.59 -1.29
N SER A 85 8.88 21.73 -0.63
CA SER A 85 10.18 21.76 -1.29
C SER A 85 10.48 20.43 -2.00
N LYS A 86 10.24 19.29 -1.34
CA LYS A 86 10.49 17.96 -1.90
C LYS A 86 9.66 17.66 -3.13
N TYR A 87 8.35 17.88 -3.11
CA TYR A 87 7.52 17.56 -4.30
C TYR A 87 7.84 18.50 -5.47
N ARG A 88 8.17 19.77 -5.22
CA ARG A 88 8.59 20.69 -6.29
C ARG A 88 9.90 20.26 -6.93
N LYS A 89 10.86 19.82 -6.11
CA LYS A 89 12.11 19.23 -6.61
C LYS A 89 11.84 18.00 -7.45
N LEU A 90 10.97 17.10 -6.99
CA LEU A 90 10.55 15.91 -7.76
C LEU A 90 9.94 16.29 -9.11
N ASN A 91 9.02 17.26 -9.14
CA ASN A 91 8.41 17.76 -10.38
C ASN A 91 9.46 18.36 -11.33
N HIS A 92 10.47 19.05 -10.79
CA HIS A 92 11.56 19.59 -11.58
C HIS A 92 12.39 18.47 -12.22
N GLU A 93 12.83 17.49 -11.43
CA GLU A 93 13.61 16.35 -11.93
C GLU A 93 12.83 15.51 -12.95
N TRP A 94 11.53 15.27 -12.69
CA TRP A 94 10.64 14.63 -13.64
C TRP A 94 10.63 15.39 -14.98
N ALA A 95 10.34 16.69 -14.94
CA ALA A 95 10.22 17.48 -16.15
C ALA A 95 11.55 17.57 -16.92
N LYS A 96 12.67 17.64 -16.20
CA LYS A 96 14.02 17.61 -16.78
C LYS A 96 14.29 16.27 -17.49
N THR A 97 14.10 15.15 -16.77
CA THR A 97 14.32 13.80 -17.28
C THR A 97 13.42 13.49 -18.48
N ALA A 98 12.14 13.84 -18.37
CA ALA A 98 11.16 13.58 -19.42
C ALA A 98 11.45 14.39 -20.70
N ARG A 99 11.92 15.65 -20.58
CA ARG A 99 12.37 16.44 -21.73
C ARG A 99 13.60 15.82 -22.39
N ALA A 100 14.58 15.38 -21.61
CA ALA A 100 15.78 14.73 -22.14
C ALA A 100 15.43 13.43 -22.89
N ALA A 101 14.42 12.70 -22.41
CA ALA A 101 13.88 11.51 -23.07
C ALA A 101 12.97 11.80 -24.28
N GLY A 102 12.80 13.07 -24.68
CA GLY A 102 11.98 13.45 -25.85
C GLY A 102 10.47 13.31 -25.65
N LEU A 103 9.97 13.26 -24.41
CA LEU A 103 8.53 13.18 -24.14
C LEU A 103 7.82 14.47 -24.55
N LYS A 104 6.61 14.34 -25.10
CA LYS A 104 5.78 15.49 -25.51
C LYS A 104 5.44 16.37 -24.30
N PRO A 105 5.46 17.72 -24.44
CA PRO A 105 5.14 18.63 -23.34
C PRO A 105 3.81 18.36 -22.64
N SER A 106 2.79 17.92 -23.38
CA SER A 106 1.48 17.54 -22.84
C SER A 106 1.56 16.37 -21.85
N VAL A 107 2.35 15.34 -22.17
CA VAL A 107 2.57 14.16 -21.30
C VAL A 107 3.33 14.57 -20.05
N ILE A 108 4.36 15.39 -20.20
CA ILE A 108 5.16 15.90 -19.08
C ILE A 108 4.25 16.65 -18.09
N SER A 109 3.40 17.53 -18.61
CA SER A 109 2.44 18.30 -17.82
C SER A 109 1.40 17.40 -17.12
N GLN A 110 0.86 16.40 -17.83
CA GLN A 110 -0.15 15.50 -17.29
C GLN A 110 0.36 14.66 -16.12
N LEU A 111 1.61 14.21 -16.17
CA LEU A 111 2.21 13.37 -15.13
C LEU A 111 2.78 14.16 -13.95
N LYS A 112 2.89 15.50 -14.08
CA LYS A 112 3.30 16.39 -12.99
C LYS A 112 2.18 16.54 -11.96
N VAL A 113 2.53 16.57 -10.68
CA VAL A 113 1.56 16.75 -9.57
C VAL A 113 1.87 18.04 -8.81
N ASP A 114 1.15 19.12 -9.10
CA ASP A 114 1.46 20.45 -8.55
C ASP A 114 0.91 20.69 -7.13
N LEU A 115 -0.16 19.97 -6.75
CA LEU A 115 -0.78 20.05 -5.43
C LEU A 115 -1.01 18.64 -4.86
N PRO A 116 0.07 17.93 -4.50
CA PRO A 116 -0.05 16.56 -4.02
C PRO A 116 -0.64 16.49 -2.61
N THR A 117 -1.36 15.40 -2.35
CA THR A 117 -1.78 14.99 -1.01
C THR A 117 -0.56 14.54 -0.21
N CYS A 118 -0.51 14.90 1.07
CA CYS A 118 0.54 14.41 1.97
C CYS A 118 0.35 12.89 2.18
N PRO A 119 1.39 12.06 1.99
CA PRO A 119 1.27 10.63 2.23
C PRO A 119 0.78 10.31 3.65
N VAL A 120 -0.14 9.36 3.75
CA VAL A 120 -0.78 8.99 5.02
C VAL A 120 -0.22 7.66 5.51
N LEU A 121 0.32 7.67 6.72
CA LEU A 121 0.72 6.45 7.43
C LEU A 121 -0.50 5.80 8.08
N TYR A 122 -0.61 4.48 7.92
CA TYR A 122 -1.46 3.64 8.76
C TYR A 122 -0.75 2.33 9.09
N LEU A 123 -1.13 1.73 10.21
CA LEU A 123 -0.52 0.49 10.70
C LEU A 123 -1.50 -0.66 10.56
N LEU A 124 -0.99 -1.82 10.13
CA LEU A 124 -1.71 -3.08 10.16
C LEU A 124 -1.17 -3.94 11.30
N ILE A 125 -2.06 -4.42 12.18
CA ILE A 125 -1.68 -5.26 13.32
C ILE A 125 -1.39 -6.68 12.83
N LYS A 126 -0.26 -7.24 13.27
CA LYS A 126 0.14 -8.63 12.99
C LYS A 126 -0.51 -9.57 14.00
N THR A 127 -1.80 -9.82 13.85
CA THR A 127 -2.60 -10.70 14.73
C THR A 127 -1.99 -12.08 14.93
N HIS A 128 -1.42 -12.69 13.89
CA HIS A 128 -0.66 -13.96 13.96
C HIS A 128 0.62 -13.94 14.83
N LYS A 129 0.97 -12.80 15.44
CA LYS A 129 2.05 -12.67 16.42
C LYS A 129 1.53 -12.53 17.85
N LEU A 130 0.22 -12.44 18.04
CA LEU A 130 -0.46 -12.49 19.33
C LEU A 130 -0.78 -13.96 19.59
N VAL A 131 -0.16 -14.54 20.61
CA VAL A 131 -0.17 -16.01 20.83
C VAL A 131 -1.00 -16.38 22.05
N SER A 132 -1.14 -15.47 23.02
CA SER A 132 -1.92 -15.68 24.23
C SER A 132 -3.24 -14.88 24.23
N SER A 133 -4.22 -15.33 25.01
CA SER A 133 -5.43 -14.54 25.30
C SER A 133 -5.11 -13.22 25.99
N ASP A 134 -4.04 -13.20 26.78
CA ASP A 134 -3.62 -12.03 27.53
C ASP A 134 -3.04 -10.95 26.59
N ASP A 135 -2.39 -11.36 25.49
CA ASP A 135 -1.92 -10.44 24.45
C ASP A 135 -3.10 -9.69 23.80
N LEU A 136 -4.25 -10.37 23.62
CA LEU A 136 -5.45 -9.78 23.00
C LEU A 136 -6.16 -8.79 23.92
N ALA A 137 -6.07 -8.98 25.23
CA ALA A 137 -6.66 -8.09 26.24
C ALA A 137 -5.72 -6.94 26.65
N SER A 138 -4.45 -6.98 26.24
CA SER A 138 -3.45 -6.03 26.66
C SER A 138 -3.66 -4.63 26.07
N THR A 139 -3.36 -3.62 26.89
CA THR A 139 -3.29 -2.21 26.49
C THR A 139 -1.85 -1.71 26.34
N ASP A 140 -0.85 -2.59 26.47
CA ASP A 140 0.55 -2.24 26.25
C ASP A 140 0.87 -2.18 24.75
N PRO A 141 1.20 -0.99 24.18
CA PRO A 141 1.52 -0.86 22.77
C PRO A 141 2.76 -1.64 22.33
N SER A 142 3.67 -2.02 23.25
CA SER A 142 4.92 -2.70 22.94
C SER A 142 4.73 -4.14 22.43
N LEU A 143 3.61 -4.77 22.81
CA LEU A 143 3.24 -6.13 22.43
C LEU A 143 2.75 -6.21 20.99
N PHE A 144 2.22 -5.12 20.45
CA PHE A 144 1.64 -5.09 19.11
C PHE A 144 2.73 -4.92 18.04
N LYS A 145 3.09 -6.03 17.38
CA LYS A 145 3.87 -5.95 16.15
C LYS A 145 2.99 -5.46 15.00
N VAL A 146 3.48 -4.48 14.26
CA VAL A 146 2.75 -3.84 13.17
C VAL A 146 3.49 -3.93 11.83
N ARG A 147 2.76 -3.72 10.74
CA ARG A 147 3.32 -3.39 9.42
C ARG A 147 2.91 -1.95 9.07
N PRO A 148 3.86 -1.02 8.91
CA PRO A 148 3.54 0.31 8.44
C PRO A 148 3.22 0.29 6.94
N ILE A 149 2.18 1.01 6.55
CA ILE A 149 1.83 1.27 5.17
C ILE A 149 1.73 2.79 4.97
N ILE A 150 2.39 3.28 3.93
CA ILE A 150 2.30 4.67 3.50
C ILE A 150 1.40 4.71 2.26
N SER A 151 0.21 5.30 2.39
CA SER A 151 -0.63 5.63 1.26
C SER A 151 -0.07 6.86 0.55
N CYS A 152 0.27 6.70 -0.73
CA CYS A 152 0.69 7.80 -1.61
C CYS A 152 -0.36 8.14 -2.67
N VAL A 153 -1.64 7.82 -2.43
CA VAL A 153 -2.75 8.19 -3.34
C VAL A 153 -2.80 9.71 -3.51
N ASP A 154 -2.81 10.18 -4.75
CA ASP A 154 -2.69 11.59 -5.12
C ASP A 154 -1.42 12.27 -4.59
N GLY A 155 -0.43 11.46 -4.19
CA GLY A 155 0.83 11.92 -3.65
C GLY A 155 1.81 12.41 -4.73
N PRO A 156 2.99 12.93 -4.32
CA PRO A 156 3.96 13.51 -5.23
C PRO A 156 4.43 12.57 -6.35
N THR A 157 4.46 11.27 -6.08
CA THR A 157 4.99 10.24 -6.98
C THR A 157 3.89 9.46 -7.69
N ASP A 158 2.60 9.69 -7.42
CA ASP A 158 1.52 8.78 -7.82
C ASP A 158 1.47 8.53 -9.34
N ARG A 159 1.29 9.61 -10.11
CA ARG A 159 1.20 9.55 -11.58
C ARG A 159 2.47 9.01 -12.24
N ILE A 160 3.63 9.42 -11.73
CA ILE A 160 4.93 8.96 -12.24
C ILE A 160 5.13 7.48 -11.92
N THR A 161 4.72 7.02 -10.73
CA THR A 161 4.80 5.60 -10.34
C THR A 161 3.91 4.75 -11.24
N TRP A 162 2.71 5.22 -11.55
CA TRP A 162 1.83 4.56 -12.52
C TRP A 162 2.50 4.46 -13.91
N PHE A 163 3.06 5.56 -14.40
CA PHE A 163 3.77 5.57 -15.68
C PHE A 163 4.98 4.62 -15.70
N LEU A 164 5.81 4.64 -14.65
CA LEU A 164 6.94 3.73 -14.51
C LEU A 164 6.49 2.27 -14.43
N THR A 165 5.38 1.99 -13.75
CA THR A 165 4.81 0.64 -13.68
C THR A 165 4.42 0.13 -15.06
N LEU A 166 3.85 0.97 -15.92
CA LEU A 166 3.55 0.61 -17.31
C LEU A 166 4.81 0.25 -18.11
N ILE A 167 5.91 0.97 -17.89
CA ILE A 167 7.19 0.68 -18.54
C ILE A 167 7.78 -0.62 -17.98
N PHE A 168 7.93 -0.71 -16.65
CA PHE A 168 8.54 -1.87 -16.01
C PHE A 168 7.80 -3.16 -16.33
N ASN A 169 6.46 -3.16 -16.33
CA ASN A 169 5.68 -4.35 -16.67
C ASN A 169 6.02 -4.92 -18.05
N GLN A 170 6.36 -4.07 -19.03
CA GLN A 170 6.79 -4.52 -20.35
C GLN A 170 8.20 -5.12 -20.32
N LEU A 171 9.06 -4.65 -19.41
CA LEU A 171 10.43 -5.10 -19.26
C LEU A 171 10.56 -6.35 -18.38
N LEU A 172 9.63 -6.59 -17.45
CA LEU A 172 9.67 -7.73 -16.52
C LEU A 172 9.71 -9.07 -17.25
N LYS A 173 9.16 -9.17 -18.47
CA LYS A 173 9.24 -10.38 -19.30
C LYS A 173 10.67 -10.78 -19.69
N HIS A 174 11.62 -9.84 -19.64
CA HIS A 174 13.02 -10.07 -19.95
C HIS A 174 13.85 -10.53 -18.74
N ILE A 175 13.27 -10.50 -17.53
CA ILE A 175 13.95 -10.96 -16.31
C ILE A 175 13.69 -12.47 -16.16
N PRO A 176 14.69 -13.35 -16.28
CA PRO A 176 14.47 -14.79 -16.23
C PRO A 176 13.84 -15.27 -14.92
N ALA A 177 14.22 -14.64 -13.81
CA ALA A 177 13.72 -14.93 -12.47
C ALA A 177 12.32 -14.34 -12.17
N HIS A 178 11.75 -13.54 -13.08
CA HIS A 178 10.43 -12.95 -12.86
C HIS A 178 9.36 -14.05 -12.84
N LEU A 179 8.54 -14.04 -11.78
CA LEU A 179 7.39 -14.91 -11.61
C LEU A 179 6.13 -14.04 -11.74
N THR A 180 5.26 -14.36 -12.70
CA THR A 180 4.05 -13.56 -12.95
C THR A 180 2.92 -13.88 -11.98
N ASN A 181 2.87 -15.11 -11.47
CA ASN A 181 1.84 -15.59 -10.54
C ASN A 181 2.26 -16.93 -9.88
N THR A 182 1.46 -17.39 -8.93
CA THR A 182 1.66 -18.64 -8.21
C THR A 182 1.67 -19.86 -9.12
N GLN A 183 0.87 -19.88 -10.19
CA GLN A 183 0.81 -21.02 -11.11
C GLN A 183 2.14 -21.20 -11.85
N MET A 184 2.71 -20.12 -12.39
CA MET A 184 4.02 -20.13 -13.04
C MET A 184 5.14 -20.60 -12.10
N PHE A 185 5.08 -20.20 -10.83
CA PHE A 185 6.01 -20.69 -9.81
C PHE A 185 5.89 -22.21 -9.61
N LEU A 186 4.67 -22.73 -9.43
CA LEU A 186 4.42 -24.16 -9.24
C LEU A 186 4.86 -24.98 -10.46
N ASP A 187 4.64 -24.48 -11.67
CA ASP A 187 5.04 -25.18 -12.90
C ASP A 187 6.56 -25.22 -13.07
N ARG A 188 7.26 -24.14 -12.72
CA ARG A 188 8.73 -24.14 -12.66
C ARG A 188 9.26 -25.11 -11.61
N LEU A 189 8.64 -25.15 -10.43
CA LEU A 189 9.04 -26.04 -9.34
C LEU A 189 8.87 -27.52 -9.74
N ARG A 190 7.76 -27.88 -10.40
CA ARG A 190 7.50 -29.24 -10.89
C ARG A 190 8.46 -29.67 -12.00
N THR A 191 8.89 -28.74 -12.85
CA THR A 191 9.79 -29.03 -13.97
C THR A 191 11.27 -29.01 -13.59
N ALA A 192 11.63 -28.46 -12.42
CA ALA A 192 13.02 -28.33 -11.99
C ALA A 192 13.76 -29.65 -11.73
N GLN A 193 13.05 -30.80 -11.64
CA GLN A 193 13.59 -32.17 -11.44
C GLN A 193 14.91 -32.23 -10.64
N PRO A 194 14.91 -31.85 -9.35
CA PRO A 194 16.12 -31.89 -8.55
C PRO A 194 16.61 -33.33 -8.38
N ASN A 195 17.91 -33.56 -8.61
CA ASN A 195 18.56 -34.86 -8.35
C ASN A 195 18.45 -35.23 -6.85
N SER A 196 18.45 -36.51 -6.50
CA SER A 196 18.35 -37.05 -5.13
C SER A 196 19.47 -36.60 -4.18
N ALA A 197 20.54 -35.99 -4.70
CA ALA A 197 21.60 -35.36 -3.92
C ALA A 197 21.29 -33.92 -3.49
N HIS A 198 20.21 -33.30 -3.97
CA HIS A 198 19.83 -31.94 -3.59
C HIS A 198 18.94 -31.96 -2.35
N VAL A 199 19.13 -30.94 -1.50
CA VAL A 199 18.26 -30.65 -0.35
C VAL A 199 17.50 -29.36 -0.61
N MET A 200 16.26 -29.30 -0.12
CA MET A 200 15.45 -28.10 -0.20
C MET A 200 15.65 -27.26 1.06
N GLU A 201 16.09 -26.03 0.89
CA GLU A 201 16.19 -25.04 1.96
C GLU A 201 15.19 -23.92 1.72
N SER A 202 14.46 -23.54 2.78
CA SER A 202 13.58 -22.38 2.76
C SER A 202 14.20 -21.25 3.58
N LEU A 203 14.37 -20.09 2.96
CA LEU A 203 14.91 -18.89 3.59
C LEU A 203 13.82 -17.81 3.59
N ASP A 204 13.65 -17.12 4.72
CA ASP A 204 12.77 -15.96 4.82
C ASP A 204 13.60 -14.67 4.88
N VAL A 205 13.27 -13.71 4.04
CA VAL A 205 13.93 -12.41 4.03
C VAL A 205 13.22 -11.49 5.01
N THR A 206 13.90 -11.11 6.08
CA THR A 206 13.36 -10.17 7.06
C THR A 206 13.37 -8.75 6.50
N ALA A 207 12.19 -8.13 6.45
CA ALA A 207 11.99 -6.72 6.14
C ALA A 207 12.66 -6.27 4.82
N LEU A 208 12.37 -6.99 3.72
CA LEU A 208 12.96 -6.76 2.40
C LEU A 208 13.00 -5.28 2.00
N TYR A 209 11.85 -4.59 2.03
CA TYR A 209 11.73 -3.21 1.55
C TYR A 209 12.57 -2.19 2.32
N THR A 210 12.74 -2.37 3.64
CA THR A 210 13.56 -1.47 4.46
C THR A 210 15.05 -1.78 4.33
N ASN A 211 15.42 -2.97 3.85
CA ASN A 211 16.79 -3.42 3.67
C ASN A 211 17.33 -3.22 2.24
N VAL A 212 16.54 -2.67 1.32
CA VAL A 212 17.04 -2.30 -0.02
C VAL A 212 17.96 -1.08 0.10
N ARG A 213 19.28 -1.31 -0.03
CA ARG A 213 20.27 -0.23 0.05
C ARG A 213 20.19 0.69 -1.17
N ARG A 214 20.18 2.01 -0.93
CA ARG A 214 20.19 3.05 -1.97
C ARG A 214 21.37 2.91 -2.96
N ILE A 215 22.52 2.43 -2.48
CA ILE A 215 23.76 2.22 -3.27
C ILE A 215 23.55 1.24 -4.44
N ILE A 216 22.63 0.28 -4.33
CA ILE A 216 22.36 -0.68 -5.40
C ILE A 216 21.76 0.04 -6.63
N PHE A 217 21.00 1.11 -6.42
CA PHE A 217 20.43 1.90 -7.52
C PHE A 217 21.40 2.94 -8.09
N ASP A 218 22.34 3.46 -7.31
CA ASP A 218 23.31 4.45 -7.80
C ASP A 218 24.43 3.82 -8.65
N LYS A 219 24.75 2.52 -8.50
CA LYS A 219 25.87 1.88 -9.22
C LYS A 219 25.52 1.19 -10.54
N HIS A 220 24.23 1.01 -10.86
CA HIS A 220 23.80 0.23 -12.03
C HIS A 220 22.97 1.01 -13.05
N PHE A 221 22.75 2.31 -12.84
CA PHE A 221 22.05 3.18 -13.80
C PHE A 221 22.97 4.15 -14.57
N ASP A 222 24.30 3.99 -14.48
CA ASP A 222 25.29 4.69 -15.34
C ASP A 222 25.41 4.08 -16.76
N VAL A 223 24.43 3.27 -17.18
CA VAL A 223 24.38 2.70 -18.53
C VAL A 223 23.00 2.96 -19.13
N PHE A 224 22.69 4.23 -19.43
CA PHE A 224 21.89 4.68 -20.58
C PHE A 224 22.06 6.19 -20.77
#